data_AF-A0A7K2VGE5-F1
#
_entry.id   AF-A0A7K2VGE5-F1
#
_cell.length_a   1.000
_cell.length_b   1.000
_cell.length_c   1.000
_cell.angle_alpha   90.00
_cell.angle_beta   90.00
_cell.angle_gamma   90.00
#
_symmetry.space_group_name_H-M   'P 1'
#
loop_
_entity.id
_entity.type
_entity.pdbx_description
1 polymer ?
#
loop_
_entity_poly.entity_id
_entity_poly.type
_entity_poly.pdbx_seq_one_letter_code
_entity_poly.pdbx_strand_id
1 'polypeptide(L)'
;MAPAERIVIENCAIATVDADDTEYATGHLVLADDRIESVGAGPAPEGLTGVTRRIDAGGHLATPGLVNTHHHFYQWLTRGLATDHNLFDWLTALYPTWARIDEDMVSAGARGSLAMMARGGVTTAMDHHYVYPRGTGDLSGAIVRAARDTGVRFTLARGSMDRGESDGGLPPDFAVESLEEALPATEATVAEHHDPSFGALTQVAVAPCSPFSVSTELMKQGAELARRLGVRLHTHGSETVEEEKFCHELFGMGPTEYFESTGWLGEDVWMAHCVHMNDSDIAAFARTGTGVAHCPSSNARLAAGIARVPDLLAAGVPVGLGVDGTASNESGELHTELRNALLVNRLGPHREAALTTRQALRLGTYGGAQVLGRATEIGSLEPGKLADLVLWRMDTLAHASIADPVAALVLGAPAPVTASFVGGRQIVADGGLLHVDEDAIARTTREQAQRLARS
;
A
#
# COMPACT_ATOMS: atom_id res chain seq x y z
N MET A 1 -22.90 10.88 27.88
CA MET A 1 -21.72 10.76 27.02
C MET A 1 -20.89 12.02 27.20
N ALA A 2 -19.57 11.91 27.30
CA ALA A 2 -18.70 13.09 27.24
C ALA A 2 -18.91 13.80 25.89
N PRO A 3 -18.82 15.14 25.82
CA PRO A 3 -18.85 15.83 24.54
C PRO A 3 -17.66 15.38 23.69
N ALA A 4 -17.87 15.18 22.38
CA ALA A 4 -16.82 14.83 21.43
C ALA A 4 -15.72 15.90 21.43
N GLU A 5 -14.46 15.47 21.35
CA GLU A 5 -13.33 16.39 21.19
C GLU A 5 -13.17 16.75 19.73
N ARG A 6 -13.05 18.06 19.43
CA ARG A 6 -13.00 18.57 18.06
C ARG A 6 -11.67 19.23 17.71
N ILE A 7 -11.16 18.88 16.54
CA ILE A 7 -10.08 19.61 15.86
C ILE A 7 -10.69 20.31 14.65
N VAL A 8 -10.48 21.62 14.54
CA VAL A 8 -10.91 22.41 13.38
C VAL A 8 -9.68 22.77 12.55
N ILE A 9 -9.71 22.44 11.27
CA ILE A 9 -8.71 22.84 10.27
C ILE A 9 -9.41 23.84 9.35
N GLU A 10 -8.81 25.00 9.12
CA GLU A 10 -9.43 26.09 8.35
C GLU A 10 -8.44 26.74 7.38
N ASN A 11 -8.96 27.48 6.39
CA ASN A 11 -8.21 28.26 5.40
C ASN A 11 -7.33 27.46 4.41
N CYS A 12 -7.50 26.15 4.30
CA CYS A 12 -6.79 25.34 3.31
C CYS A 12 -7.58 25.15 2.02
N ALA A 13 -6.87 24.88 0.92
CA ALA A 13 -7.49 24.21 -0.23
C ALA A 13 -7.81 22.76 0.16
N ILE A 14 -8.87 22.18 -0.39
CA ILE A 14 -9.32 20.82 -0.04
C ILE A 14 -9.64 20.08 -1.33
N ALA A 15 -9.08 18.88 -1.49
CA ALA A 15 -9.55 17.90 -2.47
C ALA A 15 -10.19 16.74 -1.71
N THR A 16 -11.52 16.58 -1.81
CA THR A 16 -12.23 15.57 -1.01
C THR A 16 -12.03 14.17 -1.54
N VAL A 17 -11.87 14.01 -2.86
CA VAL A 17 -11.85 12.71 -3.57
C VAL A 17 -13.15 11.92 -3.32
N ASP A 18 -14.25 12.60 -3.01
CA ASP A 18 -15.59 11.99 -2.97
C ASP A 18 -16.04 11.54 -4.38
N ALA A 19 -17.27 11.05 -4.51
CA ALA A 19 -17.77 10.58 -5.80
C ALA A 19 -17.82 11.67 -6.90
N ASP A 20 -17.90 12.95 -6.51
CA ASP A 20 -18.03 14.10 -7.41
C ASP A 20 -16.70 14.84 -7.61
N ASP A 21 -15.60 14.35 -7.01
CA ASP A 21 -14.29 15.02 -6.99
C ASP A 21 -14.39 16.47 -6.47
N THR A 22 -15.17 16.69 -5.40
CA THR A 22 -15.37 18.04 -4.86
C THR A 22 -14.06 18.68 -4.42
N GLU A 23 -13.81 19.91 -4.88
CA GLU A 23 -12.65 20.72 -4.50
C GLU A 23 -13.10 22.07 -3.92
N TYR A 24 -12.46 22.50 -2.84
CA TYR A 24 -12.64 23.82 -2.25
C TYR A 24 -11.33 24.60 -2.33
N ALA A 25 -11.35 25.79 -2.95
CA ALA A 25 -10.16 26.65 -3.01
C ALA A 25 -9.74 27.18 -1.63
N THR A 26 -10.71 27.34 -0.73
CA THR A 26 -10.51 27.68 0.68
C THR A 26 -11.68 27.10 1.47
N GLY A 27 -11.40 26.28 2.47
CA GLY A 27 -12.42 25.58 3.23
C GLY A 27 -12.02 25.23 4.65
N HIS A 28 -12.83 24.36 5.24
CA HIS A 28 -12.63 23.82 6.57
C HIS A 28 -12.85 22.30 6.60
N LEU A 29 -12.26 21.67 7.62
CA LEU A 29 -12.54 20.32 8.09
C LEU A 29 -12.75 20.37 9.60
N VAL A 30 -13.80 19.74 10.09
CA VAL A 30 -14.02 19.51 11.52
C VAL A 30 -13.89 18.02 11.78
N LEU A 31 -12.91 17.65 12.58
CA LEU A 31 -12.71 16.28 13.06
C LEU A 31 -13.35 16.20 14.45
N ALA A 32 -14.16 15.19 14.69
CA ALA A 32 -14.75 14.90 15.99
C ALA A 32 -14.39 13.47 16.39
N ASP A 33 -13.61 13.35 17.45
CA ASP A 33 -12.97 12.10 17.87
C ASP A 33 -12.25 11.44 16.69
N ASP A 34 -12.73 10.30 16.21
CA ASP A 34 -12.15 9.53 15.11
C ASP A 34 -12.72 9.82 13.72
N ARG A 35 -13.71 10.73 13.60
CA ARG A 35 -14.48 10.97 12.37
C ARG A 35 -14.35 12.37 11.84
N ILE A 36 -14.60 12.49 10.53
CA ILE A 36 -14.88 13.76 9.87
C ILE A 36 -16.34 14.12 10.22
N GLU A 37 -16.53 15.19 10.98
CA GLU A 37 -17.86 15.73 11.30
C GLU A 37 -18.39 16.61 10.16
N SER A 38 -17.54 17.46 9.59
CA SER A 38 -17.91 18.30 8.45
C SER A 38 -16.71 18.70 7.60
N VAL A 39 -16.97 18.96 6.32
CA VAL A 39 -16.04 19.51 5.34
C VAL A 39 -16.82 20.46 4.42
N GLY A 40 -16.25 21.61 4.06
CA GLY A 40 -16.95 22.58 3.23
C GLY A 40 -16.12 23.81 2.87
N ALA A 41 -16.68 24.63 1.98
CA ALA A 41 -16.11 25.93 1.62
C ALA A 41 -16.19 26.94 2.78
N GLY A 42 -15.22 27.86 2.83
CA GLY A 42 -15.21 28.94 3.80
C GLY A 42 -14.96 28.49 5.25
N PRO A 43 -15.31 29.35 6.24
CA PRO A 43 -15.02 29.09 7.65
C PRO A 43 -15.83 27.92 8.20
N ALA A 44 -15.30 27.27 9.24
CA ALA A 44 -16.02 26.22 9.97
C ALA A 44 -17.32 26.75 10.62
N PRO A 45 -18.30 25.87 10.89
CA PRO A 45 -19.55 26.26 11.54
C PRO A 45 -19.35 27.05 12.83
N GLU A 46 -20.17 28.08 13.06
CA GLU A 46 -20.17 28.84 14.31
C GLU A 46 -20.73 28.00 15.47
N GLY A 47 -20.29 28.31 16.69
CA GLY A 47 -20.86 27.68 17.90
C GLY A 47 -20.44 26.24 18.18
N LEU A 48 -19.41 25.72 17.48
CA LEU A 48 -18.82 24.41 17.78
C LEU A 48 -18.37 24.35 19.26
N THR A 49 -18.84 23.33 19.97
CA THR A 49 -18.43 23.02 21.35
C THR A 49 -17.40 21.90 21.35
N GLY A 50 -16.61 21.79 22.42
CA GLY A 50 -15.58 20.74 22.53
C GLY A 50 -14.38 20.92 21.59
N VAL A 51 -14.18 22.11 21.01
CA VAL A 51 -13.00 22.40 20.17
C VAL A 51 -11.75 22.44 21.05
N THR A 52 -10.90 21.43 20.91
CA THR A 52 -9.63 21.30 21.63
C THR A 52 -8.48 21.95 20.87
N ARG A 53 -8.58 22.04 19.54
CA ARG A 53 -7.55 22.66 18.69
C ARG A 53 -8.13 23.30 17.43
N ARG A 54 -7.54 24.42 17.04
CA ARG A 54 -7.72 25.05 15.72
C ARG A 54 -6.39 25.08 14.98
N ILE A 55 -6.41 24.73 13.70
CA ILE A 55 -5.25 24.71 12.80
C ILE A 55 -5.57 25.65 11.64
N ASP A 56 -4.86 26.78 11.58
CA ASP A 56 -4.86 27.63 10.39
C ASP A 56 -3.95 26.99 9.34
N ALA A 57 -4.56 26.47 8.28
CA ALA A 57 -3.92 25.74 7.20
C ALA A 57 -3.88 26.57 5.91
N GLY A 58 -3.84 27.90 6.03
CA GLY A 58 -3.50 28.80 4.92
C GLY A 58 -2.25 28.31 4.17
N GLY A 59 -2.30 28.31 2.84
CA GLY A 59 -1.20 27.83 1.99
C GLY A 59 -1.04 26.30 1.95
N HIS A 60 -2.00 25.53 2.49
CA HIS A 60 -1.99 24.07 2.44
C HIS A 60 -3.08 23.52 1.51
N LEU A 61 -2.83 22.30 1.03
CA LEU A 61 -3.85 21.40 0.48
C LEU A 61 -4.17 20.33 1.52
N ALA A 62 -5.45 20.11 1.81
CA ALA A 62 -5.94 18.96 2.54
C ALA A 62 -6.42 17.87 1.58
N THR A 63 -5.99 16.63 1.79
CA THR A 63 -6.44 15.45 1.05
C THR A 63 -6.79 14.32 2.03
N PRO A 64 -7.51 13.27 1.59
CA PRO A 64 -7.47 12.00 2.30
C PRO A 64 -6.03 11.53 2.46
N GLY A 65 -5.75 10.79 3.52
CA GLY A 65 -4.45 10.18 3.68
C GLY A 65 -4.19 9.14 2.60
N LEU A 66 -2.91 9.02 2.21
CA LEU A 66 -2.52 8.09 1.17
C LEU A 66 -2.67 6.64 1.67
N VAL A 67 -3.10 5.75 0.76
CA VAL A 67 -3.35 4.34 1.02
C VAL A 67 -2.40 3.50 0.18
N ASN A 68 -1.35 2.95 0.80
CA ASN A 68 -0.43 2.04 0.15
C ASN A 68 -1.00 0.62 0.17
N THR A 69 -1.20 0.04 -1.02
CA THR A 69 -1.87 -1.25 -1.20
C THR A 69 -0.94 -2.44 -1.40
N HIS A 70 0.37 -2.19 -1.55
CA HIS A 70 1.38 -3.23 -1.75
C HIS A 70 2.79 -2.75 -1.39
N HIS A 71 3.51 -3.53 -0.56
CA HIS A 71 4.89 -3.29 -0.13
C HIS A 71 5.53 -4.57 0.43
N HIS A 72 6.86 -4.62 0.48
CA HIS A 72 7.65 -5.58 1.30
C HIS A 72 8.61 -4.87 2.27
N PHE A 73 8.29 -4.82 3.56
CA PHE A 73 8.97 -3.99 4.56
C PHE A 73 10.39 -4.46 4.90
N TYR A 74 10.61 -5.77 4.97
CA TYR A 74 11.93 -6.33 5.28
C TYR A 74 12.98 -5.94 4.22
N GLN A 75 12.54 -5.65 2.99
CA GLN A 75 13.42 -5.24 1.89
C GLN A 75 14.03 -3.84 2.09
N TRP A 76 13.57 -3.07 3.10
CA TRP A 76 14.22 -1.83 3.53
C TRP A 76 15.71 -1.98 3.83
N LEU A 77 16.09 -3.16 4.31
CA LEU A 77 17.47 -3.51 4.65
C LEU A 77 18.32 -3.92 3.45
N THR A 78 17.70 -4.14 2.29
CA THR A 78 18.35 -4.61 1.06
C THR A 78 18.23 -3.63 -0.10
N ARG A 79 17.90 -2.37 0.18
CA ARG A 79 17.81 -1.30 -0.82
C ARG A 79 19.13 -1.08 -1.55
N GLY A 80 19.05 -0.87 -2.87
CA GLY A 80 20.24 -0.70 -3.71
C GLY A 80 21.08 -1.97 -3.86
N LEU A 81 20.57 -3.13 -3.44
CA LEU A 81 21.14 -4.42 -3.80
C LEU A 81 20.51 -4.90 -5.12
N ALA A 82 21.32 -5.53 -5.98
CA ALA A 82 20.90 -6.09 -7.27
C ALA A 82 20.32 -5.08 -8.29
N THR A 83 20.94 -3.91 -8.45
CA THR A 83 20.45 -2.77 -9.28
C THR A 83 20.15 -3.06 -10.75
N ASP A 84 20.89 -3.97 -11.39
CA ASP A 84 20.87 -4.15 -12.85
C ASP A 84 20.29 -5.51 -13.29
N HIS A 85 19.11 -5.85 -12.77
CA HIS A 85 18.44 -7.14 -13.01
C HIS A 85 16.97 -6.97 -13.40
N ASN A 86 16.44 -7.92 -14.17
CA ASN A 86 14.99 -8.15 -14.31
C ASN A 86 14.46 -8.81 -13.02
N LEU A 87 13.14 -9.05 -12.94
CA LEU A 87 12.50 -9.62 -11.75
C LEU A 87 13.12 -10.96 -11.30
N PHE A 88 13.26 -11.93 -12.20
CA PHE A 88 13.69 -13.28 -11.81
C PHE A 88 15.16 -13.30 -11.36
N ASP A 89 16.03 -12.57 -12.07
CA ASP A 89 17.44 -12.43 -11.68
C ASP A 89 17.59 -11.64 -10.37
N TRP A 90 16.72 -10.64 -10.15
CA TRP A 90 16.69 -9.85 -8.91
C TRP A 90 16.24 -10.71 -7.72
N LEU A 91 15.17 -11.49 -7.86
CA LEU A 91 14.68 -12.42 -6.84
C LEU A 91 15.74 -13.47 -6.47
N THR A 92 16.31 -14.15 -7.48
CA THR A 92 17.33 -15.19 -7.27
C THR A 92 18.59 -14.64 -6.62
N ALA A 93 18.99 -13.40 -6.94
CA ALA A 93 20.10 -12.73 -6.27
C ALA A 93 19.82 -12.40 -4.79
N LEU A 94 18.56 -12.14 -4.42
CA LEU A 94 18.20 -11.66 -3.08
C LEU A 94 17.69 -12.75 -2.14
N TYR A 95 17.10 -13.86 -2.62
CA TYR A 95 16.63 -14.96 -1.77
C TYR A 95 17.68 -15.47 -0.77
N PRO A 96 18.97 -15.69 -1.15
CA PRO A 96 19.99 -16.11 -0.18
C PRO A 96 20.20 -15.09 0.95
N THR A 97 20.02 -13.81 0.66
CA THR A 97 20.09 -12.74 1.66
C THR A 97 18.85 -12.78 2.56
N TRP A 98 17.65 -12.79 1.96
CA TRP A 98 16.39 -12.73 2.70
C TRP A 98 16.11 -13.98 3.54
N ALA A 99 16.64 -15.14 3.17
CA ALA A 99 16.54 -16.36 3.99
C ALA A 99 17.26 -16.26 5.35
N ARG A 100 17.99 -15.16 5.61
CA ARG A 100 18.74 -14.91 6.85
C ARG A 100 18.13 -13.81 7.72
N ILE A 101 16.96 -13.27 7.34
CA ILE A 101 16.27 -12.29 8.17
C ILE A 101 15.82 -12.93 9.48
N ASP A 102 15.83 -12.13 10.54
CA ASP A 102 15.23 -12.48 11.83
C ASP A 102 14.31 -11.38 12.34
N GLU A 103 13.67 -11.63 13.49
CA GLU A 103 12.71 -10.72 14.10
C GLU A 103 13.26 -9.30 14.28
N ASP A 104 14.52 -9.16 14.71
CA ASP A 104 15.16 -7.84 14.89
C ASP A 104 15.35 -7.12 13.55
N MET A 105 15.76 -7.86 12.51
CA MET A 105 15.89 -7.31 11.16
C MET A 105 14.54 -6.92 10.57
N VAL A 106 13.52 -7.76 10.69
CA VAL A 106 12.17 -7.47 10.22
C VAL A 106 11.56 -6.29 10.96
N SER A 107 11.74 -6.22 12.29
CA SER A 107 11.34 -5.07 13.11
C SER A 107 12.00 -3.77 12.62
N ALA A 108 13.31 -3.79 12.36
CA ALA A 108 14.02 -2.62 11.84
C ALA A 108 13.52 -2.22 10.44
N GLY A 109 13.34 -3.19 9.53
CA GLY A 109 12.86 -2.93 8.17
C GLY A 109 11.44 -2.37 8.14
N ALA A 110 10.55 -2.92 8.96
CA ALA A 110 9.19 -2.42 9.15
C ALA A 110 9.17 -0.99 9.66
N ARG A 111 9.94 -0.69 10.72
CA ARG A 111 10.05 0.68 11.26
C ARG A 111 10.59 1.67 10.22
N GLY A 112 11.59 1.28 9.44
CA GLY A 112 12.13 2.11 8.37
C GLY A 112 11.10 2.42 7.29
N SER A 113 10.41 1.39 6.79
CA SER A 113 9.39 1.52 5.75
C SER A 113 8.20 2.36 6.22
N LEU A 114 7.67 2.07 7.41
CA LEU A 114 6.54 2.80 7.98
C LEU A 114 6.87 4.26 8.29
N ALA A 115 8.07 4.54 8.81
CA ALA A 115 8.50 5.90 9.08
C ALA A 115 8.49 6.76 7.80
N MET A 116 9.05 6.23 6.72
CA MET A 116 9.14 6.95 5.45
C MET A 116 7.79 7.08 4.75
N MET A 117 6.95 6.04 4.80
CA MET A 117 5.56 6.13 4.33
C MET A 117 4.76 7.17 5.11
N ALA A 118 4.77 7.13 6.45
CA ALA A 118 4.00 8.05 7.29
C ALA A 118 4.43 9.51 7.08
N ARG A 119 5.75 9.76 7.03
CA ARG A 119 6.33 11.07 6.73
C ARG A 119 5.93 11.56 5.33
N GLY A 120 5.79 10.65 4.39
CA GLY A 120 5.33 10.89 3.02
C GLY A 120 3.80 10.94 2.85
N GLY A 121 3.01 11.02 3.93
CA GLY A 121 1.56 11.21 3.88
C GLY A 121 0.72 9.93 3.81
N VAL A 122 1.31 8.76 4.03
CA VAL A 122 0.57 7.50 4.14
C VAL A 122 -0.10 7.40 5.51
N THR A 123 -1.42 7.18 5.52
CA THR A 123 -2.21 6.92 6.74
C THR A 123 -2.60 5.46 6.85
N THR A 124 -2.69 4.77 5.71
CA THR A 124 -2.98 3.32 5.63
C THR A 124 -1.93 2.63 4.79
N ALA A 125 -1.30 1.59 5.34
CA ALA A 125 -0.27 0.82 4.66
C ALA A 125 -0.56 -0.68 4.70
N MET A 126 0.16 -1.41 3.86
CA MET A 126 0.10 -2.85 3.78
C MET A 126 1.52 -3.40 3.64
N ASP A 127 1.79 -4.55 4.25
CA ASP A 127 3.02 -5.32 4.04
C ASP A 127 2.69 -6.74 3.59
N HIS A 128 3.28 -7.16 2.49
CA HIS A 128 3.24 -8.53 1.99
C HIS A 128 4.50 -9.25 2.42
N HIS A 129 4.45 -9.90 3.57
CA HIS A 129 5.59 -10.64 4.12
C HIS A 129 5.49 -12.10 3.73
N TYR A 130 6.38 -12.59 2.86
CA TYR A 130 6.29 -13.96 2.32
C TYR A 130 7.52 -14.83 2.58
N VAL A 131 8.57 -14.30 3.24
CA VAL A 131 9.77 -15.06 3.59
C VAL A 131 9.78 -15.31 5.09
N TYR A 132 9.60 -16.57 5.50
CA TYR A 132 9.57 -16.99 6.91
C TYR A 132 10.65 -18.04 7.20
N PRO A 133 11.93 -17.66 7.38
CA PRO A 133 12.97 -18.63 7.66
C PRO A 133 12.76 -19.27 9.04
N ARG A 134 13.10 -20.55 9.19
CA ARG A 134 12.82 -21.31 10.42
C ARG A 134 13.63 -20.79 11.62
N GLY A 135 12.97 -20.70 12.78
CA GLY A 135 13.63 -20.36 14.04
C GLY A 135 14.05 -18.89 14.18
N THR A 136 13.37 -17.99 13.48
CA THR A 136 13.75 -16.58 13.36
C THR A 136 12.92 -15.61 14.19
N GLY A 137 12.02 -16.13 15.04
CA GLY A 137 11.19 -15.35 15.96
C GLY A 137 9.82 -15.00 15.39
N ASP A 138 9.17 -14.00 15.99
CA ASP A 138 7.82 -13.54 15.63
C ASP A 138 7.87 -12.39 14.60
N LEU A 139 8.06 -12.75 13.33
CA LEU A 139 8.18 -11.76 12.24
C LEU A 139 6.87 -10.97 12.03
N SER A 140 5.73 -11.65 12.03
CA SER A 140 4.40 -11.04 11.84
C SER A 140 4.10 -10.04 12.94
N GLY A 141 4.29 -10.42 14.21
CA GLY A 141 4.06 -9.53 15.32
C GLY A 141 5.08 -8.37 15.37
N ALA A 142 6.33 -8.56 14.93
CA ALA A 142 7.29 -7.46 14.81
C ALA A 142 6.81 -6.37 13.84
N ILE A 143 6.22 -6.76 12.71
CA ILE A 143 5.64 -5.83 11.72
C ILE A 143 4.42 -5.13 12.30
N VAL A 144 3.49 -5.88 12.91
CA VAL A 144 2.27 -5.33 13.53
C VAL A 144 2.62 -4.35 14.66
N ARG A 145 3.62 -4.68 15.49
CA ARG A 145 4.14 -3.78 16.53
C ARG A 145 4.70 -2.48 15.93
N ALA A 146 5.50 -2.55 14.87
CA ALA A 146 6.04 -1.38 14.21
C ALA A 146 4.92 -0.46 13.65
N ALA A 147 3.88 -1.04 13.05
CA ALA A 147 2.72 -0.28 12.55
C ALA A 147 1.96 0.41 13.69
N ARG A 148 1.71 -0.31 14.80
CA ARG A 148 1.07 0.23 16.00
C ARG A 148 1.89 1.39 16.60
N ASP A 149 3.20 1.21 16.74
CA ASP A 149 4.11 2.22 17.31
C ASP A 149 4.11 3.50 16.46
N THR A 150 4.17 3.36 15.13
CA THR A 150 4.13 4.50 14.20
C THR A 150 2.75 5.16 14.18
N GLY A 151 1.71 4.36 14.38
CA GLY A 151 0.32 4.81 14.42
C GLY A 151 -0.42 4.77 13.10
N VAL A 152 0.14 4.07 12.12
CA VAL A 152 -0.42 3.88 10.78
C VAL A 152 -1.45 2.76 10.82
N ARG A 153 -2.56 2.95 10.10
CA ARG A 153 -3.53 1.88 9.86
C ARG A 153 -2.92 0.84 8.94
N PHE A 154 -3.10 -0.44 9.24
CA PHE A 154 -2.24 -1.46 8.66
C PHE A 154 -2.97 -2.75 8.26
N THR A 155 -2.60 -3.29 7.11
CA THR A 155 -2.97 -4.64 6.67
C THR A 155 -1.72 -5.51 6.54
N LEU A 156 -1.60 -6.55 7.35
CA LEU A 156 -0.58 -7.58 7.15
C LEU A 156 -1.09 -8.60 6.13
N ALA A 157 -0.50 -8.64 4.95
CA ALA A 157 -0.64 -9.77 4.04
C ALA A 157 0.36 -10.85 4.47
N ARG A 158 -0.11 -11.80 5.29
CA ARG A 158 0.68 -12.96 5.72
C ARG A 158 0.86 -13.85 4.50
N GLY A 159 2.03 -13.78 3.90
CA GLY A 159 2.38 -14.58 2.73
C GLY A 159 3.06 -15.90 3.03
N SER A 160 3.22 -16.67 1.97
CA SER A 160 3.85 -17.98 1.99
C SER A 160 4.41 -18.32 0.62
N MET A 161 5.44 -19.16 0.63
CA MET A 161 5.97 -19.85 -0.53
C MET A 161 6.18 -21.30 -0.12
N ASP A 162 5.71 -22.25 -0.92
CA ASP A 162 5.85 -23.70 -0.66
C ASP A 162 6.41 -24.48 -1.85
N ARG A 163 6.82 -23.77 -2.92
CA ARG A 163 7.38 -24.37 -4.12
C ARG A 163 8.83 -23.94 -4.31
N GLY A 164 9.76 -24.80 -3.92
CA GLY A 164 11.20 -24.60 -4.15
C GLY A 164 11.67 -25.10 -5.52
N GLU A 165 12.94 -24.86 -5.84
CA GLU A 165 13.62 -25.34 -7.06
C GLU A 165 13.42 -26.85 -7.30
N SER A 166 13.44 -27.66 -6.24
CA SER A 166 13.24 -29.11 -6.34
C SER A 166 11.86 -29.52 -6.86
N ASP A 167 10.86 -28.65 -6.71
CA ASP A 167 9.47 -28.83 -7.15
C ASP A 167 9.10 -27.89 -8.34
N GLY A 168 10.12 -27.37 -9.02
CA GLY A 168 9.97 -26.51 -10.21
C GLY A 168 9.59 -25.07 -9.91
N GLY A 169 9.77 -24.60 -8.67
CA GLY A 169 9.63 -23.20 -8.30
C GLY A 169 10.89 -22.38 -8.57
N LEU A 170 10.74 -21.05 -8.54
CA LEU A 170 11.86 -20.10 -8.62
C LEU A 170 12.66 -19.97 -7.30
N PRO A 171 12.04 -19.95 -6.11
CA PRO A 171 12.78 -19.80 -4.86
C PRO A 171 13.66 -21.02 -4.56
N PRO A 172 14.84 -20.84 -3.95
CA PRO A 172 15.61 -21.95 -3.40
C PRO A 172 14.80 -22.72 -2.35
N ASP A 173 15.03 -24.04 -2.23
CA ASP A 173 14.27 -24.90 -1.30
C ASP A 173 14.36 -24.46 0.17
N PHE A 174 15.42 -23.75 0.58
CA PHE A 174 15.57 -23.23 1.93
C PHE A 174 14.73 -21.97 2.21
N ALA A 175 14.19 -21.32 1.17
CA ALA A 175 13.42 -20.09 1.26
C ALA A 175 11.91 -20.34 1.34
N VAL A 176 11.47 -21.60 1.29
CA VAL A 176 10.07 -22.01 1.30
C VAL A 176 9.68 -22.73 2.60
N GLU A 177 8.39 -22.73 2.91
CA GLU A 177 7.76 -23.47 4.00
C GLU A 177 7.02 -24.71 3.45
N SER A 178 6.65 -25.68 4.29
CA SER A 178 5.69 -26.71 3.84
C SER A 178 4.25 -26.20 3.90
N LEU A 179 3.34 -26.85 3.15
CA LEU A 179 1.90 -26.57 3.21
C LEU A 179 1.36 -26.71 4.65
N GLU A 180 1.80 -27.75 5.36
CA GLU A 180 1.41 -28.04 6.75
C GLU A 180 1.96 -27.02 7.78
N GLU A 181 2.94 -26.20 7.39
CA GLU A 181 3.47 -25.11 8.19
C GLU A 181 2.78 -23.79 7.83
N ALA A 182 2.68 -23.49 6.53
CA ALA A 182 2.19 -22.21 6.02
C ALA A 182 0.72 -21.94 6.37
N LEU A 183 -0.19 -22.90 6.17
CA LEU A 183 -1.62 -22.67 6.43
C LEU A 183 -1.94 -22.49 7.92
N PRO A 184 -1.47 -23.36 8.84
CA PRO A 184 -1.70 -23.13 10.27
C PRO A 184 -1.03 -21.86 10.80
N ALA A 185 0.16 -21.49 10.32
CA ALA A 185 0.81 -20.24 10.70
C ALA A 185 0.01 -19.00 10.23
N THR A 186 -0.58 -19.09 9.03
CA THR A 186 -1.48 -18.04 8.51
C THR A 186 -2.74 -17.92 9.38
N GLU A 187 -3.40 -19.04 9.69
CA GLU A 187 -4.60 -19.07 10.54
C GLU A 187 -4.32 -18.52 11.95
N ALA A 188 -3.17 -18.87 12.54
CA ALA A 188 -2.73 -18.33 13.83
C ALA A 188 -2.50 -16.82 13.76
N THR A 189 -1.85 -16.33 12.70
CA THR A 189 -1.61 -14.88 12.50
C THR A 189 -2.93 -14.11 12.39
N VAL A 190 -3.92 -14.64 11.66
CA VAL A 190 -5.26 -14.05 11.58
C VAL A 190 -5.93 -14.03 12.95
N ALA A 191 -5.92 -15.16 13.67
CA ALA A 191 -6.55 -15.26 14.99
C ALA A 191 -5.93 -14.29 16.02
N GLU A 192 -4.64 -14.01 15.93
CA GLU A 192 -3.94 -13.13 16.87
C GLU A 192 -4.09 -11.64 16.55
N HIS A 193 -4.09 -11.26 15.27
CA HIS A 193 -3.91 -9.86 14.87
C HIS A 193 -5.06 -9.25 14.08
N HIS A 194 -5.98 -10.05 13.53
CA HIS A 194 -7.05 -9.51 12.70
C HIS A 194 -8.17 -8.90 13.55
N ASP A 195 -8.48 -7.62 13.29
CA ASP A 195 -9.66 -6.95 13.83
C ASP A 195 -10.63 -6.58 12.68
N PRO A 196 -11.82 -7.21 12.61
CA PRO A 196 -12.80 -6.93 11.57
C PRO A 196 -13.69 -5.71 11.89
N SER A 197 -13.48 -5.03 13.02
CA SER A 197 -14.32 -3.90 13.43
C SER A 197 -14.13 -2.67 12.52
N PHE A 198 -15.20 -1.89 12.38
CA PHE A 198 -15.14 -0.60 11.69
C PHE A 198 -14.07 0.28 12.34
N GLY A 199 -13.14 0.82 11.54
CA GLY A 199 -12.06 1.66 12.03
C GLY A 199 -10.91 0.93 12.69
N ALA A 200 -10.87 -0.41 12.64
CA ALA A 200 -9.73 -1.20 13.09
C ALA A 200 -8.40 -0.69 12.52
N LEU A 201 -7.38 -0.63 13.37
CA LEU A 201 -6.03 -0.23 12.97
C LEU A 201 -5.22 -1.38 12.36
N THR A 202 -5.60 -2.64 12.61
CA THR A 202 -4.87 -3.81 12.09
C THR A 202 -5.83 -4.82 11.49
N GLN A 203 -5.58 -5.19 10.24
CA GLN A 203 -6.23 -6.31 9.56
C GLN A 203 -5.17 -7.27 9.02
N VAL A 204 -5.58 -8.51 8.72
CA VAL A 204 -4.72 -9.54 8.16
C VAL A 204 -5.37 -10.05 6.89
N ALA A 205 -4.58 -10.35 5.87
CA ALA A 205 -4.98 -11.00 4.63
C ALA A 205 -4.14 -12.26 4.41
N VAL A 206 -4.73 -13.27 3.76
CA VAL A 206 -4.00 -14.48 3.31
C VAL A 206 -3.30 -14.16 2.00
N ALA A 207 -1.99 -14.37 1.92
CA ALA A 207 -1.24 -13.85 0.79
C ALA A 207 -0.09 -14.72 0.23
N PRO A 208 -0.31 -15.99 -0.18
CA PRO A 208 0.69 -16.72 -0.98
C PRO A 208 1.32 -15.86 -2.09
N CYS A 209 2.63 -15.98 -2.26
CA CYS A 209 3.44 -14.99 -2.96
C CYS A 209 3.10 -14.86 -4.44
N SER A 210 3.36 -15.89 -5.26
CA SER A 210 3.17 -15.83 -6.72
C SER A 210 3.05 -17.23 -7.35
N PRO A 211 2.52 -17.37 -8.59
CA PRO A 211 2.36 -18.68 -9.24
C PRO A 211 3.66 -19.49 -9.40
N PHE A 212 4.81 -18.83 -9.50
CA PHE A 212 6.12 -19.45 -9.64
C PHE A 212 6.82 -19.77 -8.31
N SER A 213 6.20 -19.44 -7.17
CA SER A 213 6.73 -19.71 -5.82
C SER A 213 5.77 -20.50 -4.92
N VAL A 214 4.57 -20.79 -5.44
CA VAL A 214 3.45 -21.38 -4.69
C VAL A 214 2.85 -22.56 -5.47
N SER A 215 2.54 -23.64 -4.76
CA SER A 215 1.83 -24.80 -5.29
C SER A 215 0.35 -24.48 -5.54
N THR A 216 -0.26 -25.18 -6.51
CA THR A 216 -1.70 -25.06 -6.76
C THR A 216 -2.53 -25.44 -5.54
N GLU A 217 -2.03 -26.33 -4.69
CA GLU A 217 -2.71 -26.75 -3.48
C GLU A 217 -2.72 -25.63 -2.43
N LEU A 218 -1.59 -24.96 -2.19
CA LEU A 218 -1.53 -23.81 -1.30
C LEU A 218 -2.40 -22.64 -1.81
N MET A 219 -2.44 -22.40 -3.13
CA MET A 219 -3.36 -21.41 -3.70
C MET A 219 -4.82 -21.74 -3.36
N LYS A 220 -5.29 -22.96 -3.66
CA LYS A 220 -6.68 -23.35 -3.41
C LYS A 220 -7.04 -23.32 -1.93
N GLN A 221 -6.25 -23.98 -1.09
CA GLN A 221 -6.52 -24.06 0.34
C GLN A 221 -6.37 -22.69 1.03
N GLY A 222 -5.47 -21.83 0.54
CA GLY A 222 -5.35 -20.44 1.01
C GLY A 222 -6.61 -19.61 0.74
N ALA A 223 -7.18 -19.73 -0.46
CA ALA A 223 -8.45 -19.08 -0.79
C ALA A 223 -9.62 -19.58 0.07
N GLU A 224 -9.69 -20.90 0.31
CA GLU A 224 -10.70 -21.50 1.20
C GLU A 224 -10.52 -21.05 2.66
N LEU A 225 -9.28 -20.99 3.14
CA LEU A 225 -8.93 -20.50 4.48
C LEU A 225 -9.37 -19.05 4.66
N ALA A 226 -9.00 -18.16 3.74
CA ALA A 226 -9.32 -16.73 3.84
C ALA A 226 -10.82 -16.49 3.96
N ARG A 227 -11.61 -17.13 3.07
CA ARG A 227 -13.06 -17.00 3.06
C ARG A 227 -13.72 -17.60 4.29
N ARG A 228 -13.18 -18.71 4.81
CA ARG A 228 -13.63 -19.29 6.09
C ARG A 228 -13.40 -18.33 7.26
N LEU A 229 -12.27 -17.63 7.27
CA LEU A 229 -11.90 -16.69 8.31
C LEU A 229 -12.50 -15.28 8.11
N GLY A 230 -13.11 -15.02 6.95
CA GLY A 230 -13.68 -13.71 6.62
C GLY A 230 -12.62 -12.64 6.34
N VAL A 231 -11.43 -13.03 5.91
CA VAL A 231 -10.33 -12.11 5.55
C VAL A 231 -10.13 -12.04 4.04
N ARG A 232 -9.46 -10.98 3.59
CA ARG A 232 -9.17 -10.73 2.17
C ARG A 232 -7.95 -11.54 1.69
N LEU A 233 -7.73 -11.53 0.38
CA LEU A 233 -6.73 -12.31 -0.35
C LEU A 233 -5.81 -11.40 -1.17
N HIS A 234 -4.50 -11.65 -1.11
CA HIS A 234 -3.51 -10.89 -1.90
C HIS A 234 -2.45 -11.77 -2.55
N THR A 235 -1.99 -11.44 -3.76
CA THR A 235 -0.87 -12.13 -4.41
C THR A 235 -0.23 -11.24 -5.49
N HIS A 236 0.92 -11.64 -6.03
CA HIS A 236 1.45 -11.04 -7.27
C HIS A 236 0.82 -11.74 -8.47
N GLY A 237 0.48 -10.99 -9.52
CA GLY A 237 -0.09 -11.60 -10.72
C GLY A 237 0.11 -10.77 -11.99
N SER A 238 0.38 -11.49 -13.08
CA SER A 238 0.60 -10.92 -14.42
C SER A 238 1.67 -9.81 -14.43
N GLU A 239 2.75 -9.98 -13.69
CA GLU A 239 3.82 -8.99 -13.51
C GLU A 239 4.79 -8.98 -14.69
N THR A 240 5.18 -10.13 -15.22
CA THR A 240 6.18 -10.24 -16.31
C THR A 240 5.79 -11.23 -17.41
N VAL A 241 6.43 -11.11 -18.57
CA VAL A 241 6.29 -12.09 -19.66
C VAL A 241 6.84 -13.48 -19.28
N GLU A 242 7.81 -13.53 -18.36
CA GLU A 242 8.33 -14.78 -17.82
C GLU A 242 7.29 -15.53 -16.99
N GLU A 243 6.47 -14.82 -16.20
CA GLU A 243 5.35 -15.41 -15.47
C GLU A 243 4.30 -15.99 -16.43
N GLU A 244 3.92 -15.24 -17.48
CA GLU A 244 2.97 -15.72 -18.49
C GLU A 244 3.46 -17.03 -19.12
N LYS A 245 4.73 -17.06 -19.52
CA LYS A 245 5.37 -18.27 -20.05
C LYS A 245 5.37 -19.41 -19.03
N PHE A 246 5.73 -19.14 -17.78
CA PHE A 246 5.75 -20.14 -16.71
C PHE A 246 4.36 -20.77 -16.51
N CYS A 247 3.31 -19.94 -16.46
CA CYS A 247 1.93 -20.43 -16.32
C CYS A 247 1.50 -21.29 -17.49
N HIS A 248 1.84 -20.92 -18.73
CA HIS A 248 1.55 -21.75 -19.90
C HIS A 248 2.28 -23.09 -19.88
N GLU A 249 3.57 -23.09 -19.51
CA GLU A 249 4.38 -24.32 -19.46
C GLU A 249 3.91 -25.29 -18.36
N LEU A 250 3.54 -24.75 -17.19
CA LEU A 250 3.21 -25.56 -16.02
C LEU A 250 1.71 -25.90 -15.89
N PHE A 251 0.84 -24.97 -16.24
CA PHE A 251 -0.62 -25.09 -16.05
C PHE A 251 -1.40 -25.19 -17.37
N GLY A 252 -0.77 -24.91 -18.51
CA GLY A 252 -1.41 -24.96 -19.82
C GLY A 252 -2.34 -23.77 -20.11
N MET A 253 -2.28 -22.71 -19.30
CA MET A 253 -3.18 -21.55 -19.35
C MET A 253 -2.45 -20.27 -18.90
N GLY A 254 -3.07 -19.10 -19.14
CA GLY A 254 -2.52 -17.83 -18.71
C GLY A 254 -2.66 -17.58 -17.19
N PRO A 255 -1.97 -16.58 -16.61
CA PRO A 255 -2.02 -16.30 -15.18
C PRO A 255 -3.43 -16.04 -14.64
N THR A 256 -4.24 -15.21 -15.29
CA THR A 256 -5.61 -14.91 -14.84
C THR A 256 -6.52 -16.13 -14.84
N GLU A 257 -6.44 -16.95 -15.89
CA GLU A 257 -7.20 -18.22 -15.97
C GLU A 257 -6.79 -19.17 -14.86
N TYR A 258 -5.48 -19.24 -14.54
CA TYR A 258 -4.97 -20.01 -13.42
C TYR A 258 -5.50 -19.50 -12.07
N PHE A 259 -5.47 -18.19 -11.83
CA PHE A 259 -6.05 -17.59 -10.62
C PHE A 259 -7.56 -17.85 -10.51
N GLU A 260 -8.32 -17.73 -11.59
CA GLU A 260 -9.76 -18.07 -11.58
C GLU A 260 -9.97 -19.54 -11.20
N SER A 261 -9.17 -20.47 -11.76
CA SER A 261 -9.27 -21.91 -11.48
C SER A 261 -8.94 -22.31 -10.03
N THR A 262 -8.23 -21.44 -9.31
CA THR A 262 -7.83 -21.64 -7.91
C THR A 262 -8.64 -20.80 -6.93
N GLY A 263 -9.64 -20.05 -7.41
CA GLY A 263 -10.52 -19.24 -6.58
C GLY A 263 -9.93 -17.88 -6.18
N TRP A 264 -8.99 -17.34 -6.95
CA TRP A 264 -8.28 -16.08 -6.70
C TRP A 264 -8.81 -14.89 -7.51
N LEU A 265 -10.06 -14.94 -7.96
CA LEU A 265 -10.80 -13.77 -8.42
C LEU A 265 -12.03 -13.55 -7.53
N GLY A 266 -12.27 -12.30 -7.16
CA GLY A 266 -13.39 -11.86 -6.31
C GLY A 266 -13.19 -10.44 -5.77
N GLU A 267 -14.23 -9.89 -5.14
CA GLU A 267 -14.21 -8.58 -4.46
C GLU A 267 -13.37 -8.59 -3.17
N ASP A 268 -13.05 -9.78 -2.69
CA ASP A 268 -12.17 -10.08 -1.56
C ASP A 268 -10.70 -10.22 -1.98
N VAL A 269 -10.39 -10.12 -3.27
CA VAL A 269 -9.04 -10.32 -3.82
C VAL A 269 -8.46 -9.04 -4.41
N TRP A 270 -7.16 -8.80 -4.20
CA TRP A 270 -6.40 -7.85 -5.01
C TRP A 270 -5.01 -8.37 -5.38
N MET A 271 -4.52 -7.99 -6.55
CA MET A 271 -3.23 -8.43 -7.08
C MET A 271 -2.27 -7.27 -7.31
N ALA A 272 -0.99 -7.50 -7.04
CA ALA A 272 0.07 -6.54 -7.37
C ALA A 272 0.43 -6.58 -8.86
N HIS A 273 0.92 -5.44 -9.35
CA HIS A 273 1.49 -5.23 -10.70
C HIS A 273 0.48 -5.25 -11.84
N CYS A 274 -0.02 -6.43 -12.23
CA CYS A 274 -1.00 -6.60 -13.31
C CYS A 274 -0.56 -5.89 -14.62
N VAL A 275 0.71 -6.08 -15.00
CA VAL A 275 1.35 -5.41 -16.14
C VAL A 275 0.90 -6.04 -17.46
N HIS A 276 0.98 -7.36 -17.55
CA HIS A 276 0.72 -8.14 -18.76
C HIS A 276 -0.70 -8.70 -18.76
N MET A 277 -1.68 -7.80 -18.85
CA MET A 277 -3.09 -8.17 -18.98
C MET A 277 -3.60 -7.96 -20.40
N ASN A 278 -4.28 -8.98 -20.93
CA ASN A 278 -5.08 -8.88 -22.14
C ASN A 278 -6.52 -8.40 -21.83
N ASP A 279 -7.33 -8.21 -22.87
CA ASP A 279 -8.70 -7.69 -22.70
C ASP A 279 -9.63 -8.65 -21.94
N SER A 280 -9.44 -9.97 -22.07
CA SER A 280 -10.19 -10.96 -21.29
C SER A 280 -9.81 -10.96 -19.82
N ASP A 281 -8.54 -10.72 -19.49
CA ASP A 281 -8.08 -10.60 -18.10
C ASP A 281 -8.75 -9.40 -17.42
N ILE A 282 -8.74 -8.25 -18.09
CA ILE A 282 -9.37 -7.01 -17.60
C ILE A 282 -10.88 -7.23 -17.43
N ALA A 283 -11.54 -7.89 -18.39
CA ALA A 283 -12.96 -8.21 -18.30
C ALA A 283 -13.28 -9.17 -17.15
N ALA A 284 -12.38 -10.11 -16.83
CA ALA A 284 -12.53 -11.00 -15.69
C ALA A 284 -12.45 -10.22 -14.37
N PHE A 285 -11.43 -9.37 -14.20
CA PHE A 285 -11.27 -8.53 -13.00
C PHE A 285 -12.45 -7.58 -12.80
N ALA A 286 -12.95 -6.98 -13.88
CA ALA A 286 -14.11 -6.10 -13.84
C ALA A 286 -15.38 -6.86 -13.41
N ARG A 287 -15.59 -8.07 -13.94
CA ARG A 287 -16.71 -8.94 -13.57
C ARG A 287 -16.69 -9.35 -12.10
N THR A 288 -15.52 -9.62 -11.55
CA THR A 288 -15.37 -10.17 -10.20
C THR A 288 -15.13 -9.09 -9.14
N GLY A 289 -14.87 -7.85 -9.54
CA GLY A 289 -14.50 -6.77 -8.63
C GLY A 289 -13.09 -6.91 -8.04
N THR A 290 -12.21 -7.67 -8.70
CA THR A 290 -10.84 -7.92 -8.24
C THR A 290 -9.99 -6.67 -8.35
N GLY A 291 -9.33 -6.30 -7.26
CA GLY A 291 -8.52 -5.08 -7.19
C GLY A 291 -7.12 -5.23 -7.79
N VAL A 292 -6.53 -4.10 -8.18
CA VAL A 292 -5.14 -4.01 -8.67
C VAL A 292 -4.34 -3.02 -7.82
N ALA A 293 -3.18 -3.44 -7.34
CA ALA A 293 -2.17 -2.57 -6.75
C ALA A 293 -1.11 -2.20 -7.82
N HIS A 294 -1.25 -1.02 -8.42
CA HIS A 294 -0.33 -0.54 -9.45
C HIS A 294 0.96 -0.01 -8.80
N CYS A 295 2.11 -0.58 -9.20
CA CYS A 295 3.44 -0.24 -8.66
C CYS A 295 4.36 0.36 -9.75
N PRO A 296 4.12 1.61 -10.20
CA PRO A 296 4.74 2.14 -11.41
C PRO A 296 6.27 2.24 -11.33
N SER A 297 6.84 2.70 -10.22
CA SER A 297 8.29 2.81 -10.09
C SER A 297 8.97 1.44 -10.09
N SER A 298 8.40 0.45 -9.38
CA SER A 298 8.94 -0.92 -9.37
C SER A 298 8.90 -1.55 -10.75
N ASN A 299 7.74 -1.48 -11.42
CA ASN A 299 7.59 -1.98 -12.78
C ASN A 299 8.61 -1.34 -13.74
N ALA A 300 8.89 -0.05 -13.59
CA ALA A 300 9.90 0.64 -14.38
C ALA A 300 11.34 0.21 -14.01
N ARG A 301 11.63 0.08 -12.71
CA ARG A 301 12.95 -0.28 -12.20
C ARG A 301 13.37 -1.70 -12.59
N LEU A 302 12.43 -2.64 -12.60
CA LEU A 302 12.66 -4.04 -12.98
C LEU A 302 12.46 -4.27 -14.49
N ALA A 303 12.12 -3.22 -15.24
CA ALA A 303 11.77 -3.27 -16.66
C ALA A 303 10.64 -4.27 -16.97
N ALA A 304 9.69 -4.44 -16.04
CA ALA A 304 8.53 -5.32 -16.19
C ALA A 304 7.56 -4.80 -17.26
N GLY A 305 7.31 -3.49 -17.31
CA GLY A 305 6.49 -2.87 -18.35
C GLY A 305 5.52 -1.81 -17.84
N ILE A 306 4.48 -1.54 -18.63
CA ILE A 306 3.47 -0.51 -18.34
C ILE A 306 2.12 -1.20 -18.12
N ALA A 307 1.63 -1.19 -16.89
CA ALA A 307 0.29 -1.71 -16.58
C ALA A 307 -0.79 -0.89 -17.28
N ARG A 308 -1.86 -1.57 -17.73
CA ARG A 308 -2.97 -0.99 -18.50
C ARG A 308 -3.98 -0.25 -17.61
N VAL A 309 -3.50 0.60 -16.71
CA VAL A 309 -4.33 1.33 -15.72
C VAL A 309 -5.49 2.10 -16.36
N PRO A 310 -5.33 2.83 -17.49
CA PRO A 310 -6.48 3.51 -18.10
C PRO A 310 -7.59 2.55 -18.56
N ASP A 311 -7.21 1.36 -19.06
CA ASP A 311 -8.17 0.34 -19.51
C ASP A 311 -8.87 -0.31 -18.31
N LEU A 312 -8.12 -0.61 -17.24
CA LEU A 312 -8.65 -1.13 -15.97
C LEU A 312 -9.69 -0.17 -15.37
N LEU A 313 -9.35 1.13 -15.29
CA LEU A 313 -10.27 2.15 -14.79
C LEU A 313 -11.51 2.28 -15.68
N ALA A 314 -11.35 2.27 -17.01
CA ALA A 314 -12.48 2.33 -17.94
C ALA A 314 -13.42 1.12 -17.82
N ALA A 315 -12.89 -0.05 -17.45
CA ALA A 315 -13.66 -1.26 -17.19
C ALA A 315 -14.31 -1.30 -15.79
N GLY A 316 -14.01 -0.33 -14.92
CA GLY A 316 -14.53 -0.27 -13.55
C GLY A 316 -13.78 -1.15 -12.54
N VAL A 317 -12.55 -1.57 -12.86
CA VAL A 317 -11.69 -2.31 -11.94
C VAL A 317 -11.20 -1.39 -10.82
N PRO A 318 -11.28 -1.79 -9.53
CA PRO A 318 -10.64 -1.04 -8.45
C PRO A 318 -9.12 -1.02 -8.62
N VAL A 319 -8.53 0.18 -8.73
CA VAL A 319 -7.07 0.33 -8.85
C VAL A 319 -6.55 1.24 -7.74
N GLY A 320 -5.59 0.73 -6.96
CA GLY A 320 -4.83 1.45 -5.95
C GLY A 320 -3.36 1.61 -6.36
N LEU A 321 -2.57 2.31 -5.54
CA LEU A 321 -1.12 2.40 -5.71
C LEU A 321 -0.38 1.55 -4.69
N GLY A 322 0.72 0.96 -5.14
CA GLY A 322 1.70 0.24 -4.33
C GLY A 322 3.08 0.86 -4.49
N VAL A 323 3.86 0.87 -3.41
CA VAL A 323 5.30 1.18 -3.50
C VAL A 323 6.09 -0.03 -3.96
N ASP A 324 5.56 -1.24 -3.71
CA ASP A 324 6.29 -2.51 -3.74
C ASP A 324 7.41 -2.52 -2.68
N GLY A 325 8.24 -3.56 -2.66
CA GLY A 325 9.41 -3.64 -1.84
C GLY A 325 10.44 -2.58 -2.20
N THR A 326 11.08 -2.01 -1.18
CA THR A 326 12.05 -0.94 -1.46
C THR A 326 13.34 -1.41 -2.10
N ALA A 327 13.58 -2.72 -2.25
CA ALA A 327 14.70 -3.21 -3.07
C ALA A 327 14.41 -3.19 -4.59
N SER A 328 13.17 -2.80 -4.98
CA SER A 328 12.76 -2.52 -6.36
C SER A 328 12.24 -1.08 -6.55
N ASN A 329 12.31 -0.21 -5.54
CA ASN A 329 11.85 1.18 -5.57
C ASN A 329 12.85 2.17 -4.95
N GLU A 330 13.52 1.75 -3.87
CA GLU A 330 14.47 2.47 -3.02
C GLU A 330 13.93 3.68 -2.24
N SER A 331 12.95 4.42 -2.76
CA SER A 331 12.39 5.61 -2.10
C SER A 331 11.54 5.24 -0.88
N GLY A 332 10.61 4.29 -1.04
CA GLY A 332 9.65 3.93 0.00
C GLY A 332 8.48 4.90 0.16
N GLU A 333 8.26 5.81 -0.79
CA GLU A 333 7.36 6.95 -0.62
C GLU A 333 6.20 6.96 -1.64
N LEU A 334 4.97 6.68 -1.17
CA LEU A 334 3.80 6.56 -2.06
C LEU A 334 3.42 7.87 -2.77
N HIS A 335 3.69 9.05 -2.19
CA HIS A 335 3.36 10.32 -2.85
C HIS A 335 4.11 10.48 -4.19
N THR A 336 5.28 9.86 -4.33
CA THR A 336 6.04 9.85 -5.60
C THR A 336 5.38 8.97 -6.65
N GLU A 337 4.69 7.90 -6.23
CA GLU A 337 3.94 7.01 -7.13
C GLU A 337 2.75 7.71 -7.78
N LEU A 338 2.20 8.78 -7.19
CA LEU A 338 1.18 9.62 -7.84
C LEU A 338 1.70 10.18 -9.17
N ARG A 339 2.92 10.74 -9.12
CA ARG A 339 3.60 11.27 -10.30
C ARG A 339 3.95 10.16 -11.28
N ASN A 340 4.52 9.07 -10.77
CA ASN A 340 5.04 8.00 -11.63
C ASN A 340 3.93 7.23 -12.34
N ALA A 341 2.80 6.95 -11.68
CA ALA A 341 1.60 6.40 -12.32
C ALA A 341 1.18 7.26 -13.51
N LEU A 342 1.04 8.57 -13.30
CA LEU A 342 0.64 9.51 -14.33
C LEU A 342 1.64 9.55 -15.48
N LEU A 343 2.94 9.70 -15.20
CA LEU A 343 3.96 9.85 -16.24
C LEU A 343 4.14 8.56 -17.05
N VAL A 344 4.25 7.41 -16.39
CA VAL A 344 4.48 6.12 -17.05
C VAL A 344 3.30 5.76 -17.96
N ASN A 345 2.05 5.94 -17.50
CA ASN A 345 0.90 5.64 -18.37
C ASN A 345 0.75 6.62 -19.55
N ARG A 346 1.23 7.87 -19.43
CA ARG A 346 1.25 8.81 -20.56
C ARG A 346 2.25 8.45 -21.66
N LEU A 347 3.25 7.60 -21.37
CA LEU A 347 4.13 7.05 -22.39
C LEU A 347 3.46 5.93 -23.21
N GLY A 348 2.41 5.34 -22.65
CA GLY A 348 1.62 4.27 -23.27
C GLY A 348 0.71 4.74 -24.42
N PRO A 349 -0.23 3.87 -24.87
CA PRO A 349 -1.06 4.12 -26.04
C PRO A 349 -2.06 5.26 -25.85
N HIS A 350 -2.47 5.53 -24.62
CA HIS A 350 -3.44 6.58 -24.26
C HIS A 350 -2.85 7.98 -24.20
N ARG A 351 -1.52 8.13 -24.34
CA ARG A 351 -0.80 9.41 -24.40
C ARG A 351 -1.20 10.36 -23.28
N GLU A 352 -1.28 11.66 -23.53
CA GLU A 352 -1.63 12.69 -22.54
C GLU A 352 -2.99 12.47 -21.85
N ALA A 353 -3.90 11.72 -22.48
CA ALA A 353 -5.21 11.40 -21.97
C ALA A 353 -5.24 10.19 -21.01
N ALA A 354 -4.10 9.49 -20.82
CA ALA A 354 -4.02 8.28 -20.02
C ALA A 354 -4.50 8.47 -18.56
N LEU A 355 -3.95 9.49 -17.88
CA LEU A 355 -4.30 9.83 -16.50
C LEU A 355 -4.23 11.35 -16.28
N THR A 356 -5.19 11.85 -15.51
CA THR A 356 -5.21 13.20 -14.94
C THR A 356 -4.56 13.21 -13.55
N THR A 357 -4.22 14.40 -13.05
CA THR A 357 -3.68 14.56 -11.68
C THR A 357 -4.67 14.11 -10.61
N ARG A 358 -5.97 14.36 -10.81
CA ARG A 358 -7.04 13.92 -9.92
C ARG A 358 -7.21 12.41 -9.91
N GLN A 359 -7.15 11.77 -11.08
CA GLN A 359 -7.13 10.30 -11.14
C GLN A 359 -5.91 9.73 -10.41
N ALA A 360 -4.72 10.30 -10.57
CA ALA A 360 -3.53 9.85 -9.83
C ALA A 360 -3.72 9.98 -8.31
N LEU A 361 -4.24 11.12 -7.83
CA LEU A 361 -4.60 11.29 -6.40
C LEU A 361 -5.64 10.25 -5.95
N ARG A 362 -6.65 9.98 -6.77
CA ARG A 362 -7.69 8.98 -6.50
C ARG A 362 -7.09 7.57 -6.38
N LEU A 363 -6.17 7.16 -7.26
CA LEU A 363 -5.48 5.87 -7.15
C LEU A 363 -4.77 5.73 -5.79
N GLY A 364 -4.06 6.78 -5.35
CA GLY A 364 -3.34 6.79 -4.08
C GLY A 364 -4.20 6.99 -2.82
N THR A 365 -5.52 7.19 -2.96
CA THR A 365 -6.44 7.45 -1.84
C THR A 365 -7.66 6.53 -1.90
N TYR A 366 -8.75 6.97 -2.52
CA TYR A 366 -10.01 6.23 -2.62
C TYR A 366 -9.84 4.89 -3.34
N GLY A 367 -9.08 4.84 -4.44
CA GLY A 367 -8.77 3.61 -5.18
C GLY A 367 -8.05 2.59 -4.31
N GLY A 368 -7.06 3.03 -3.52
CA GLY A 368 -6.40 2.18 -2.53
C GLY A 368 -7.35 1.70 -1.43
N ALA A 369 -8.25 2.56 -0.96
CA ALA A 369 -9.28 2.17 0.00
C ALA A 369 -10.26 1.13 -0.56
N GLN A 370 -10.62 1.22 -1.85
CA GLN A 370 -11.44 0.21 -2.52
C GLN A 370 -10.72 -1.14 -2.60
N VAL A 371 -9.45 -1.13 -3.01
CA VAL A 371 -8.60 -2.33 -3.10
C VAL A 371 -8.51 -3.07 -1.75
N LEU A 372 -8.29 -2.33 -0.67
CA LEU A 372 -8.22 -2.91 0.68
C LEU A 372 -9.59 -3.20 1.32
N GLY A 373 -10.71 -2.91 0.64
CA GLY A 373 -12.06 -3.15 1.17
C GLY A 373 -12.49 -2.19 2.26
N ARG A 374 -11.94 -0.97 2.29
CA ARG A 374 -12.13 0.05 3.33
C ARG A 374 -12.71 1.36 2.79
N ALA A 375 -13.24 1.38 1.56
CA ALA A 375 -13.75 2.59 0.92
C ALA A 375 -14.95 3.25 1.64
N THR A 376 -15.66 2.51 2.49
CA THR A 376 -16.71 3.05 3.36
C THR A 376 -16.15 3.79 4.57
N GLU A 377 -14.87 3.58 4.91
CA GLU A 377 -14.22 4.10 6.11
C GLU A 377 -13.26 5.24 5.82
N ILE A 378 -12.47 5.12 4.74
CA ILE A 378 -11.33 6.00 4.42
C ILE A 378 -11.26 6.29 2.91
N GLY A 379 -10.25 7.04 2.48
CA GLY A 379 -9.92 7.27 1.07
C GLY A 379 -10.59 8.50 0.45
N SER A 380 -11.53 9.12 1.15
CA SER A 380 -12.14 10.41 0.77
C SER A 380 -12.49 11.20 2.03
N LEU A 381 -12.56 12.53 1.90
CA LEU A 381 -12.97 13.44 2.97
C LEU A 381 -14.48 13.65 2.90
N GLU A 382 -15.23 12.80 3.60
CA GLU A 382 -16.68 12.84 3.64
C GLU A 382 -17.17 12.79 5.09
N PRO A 383 -18.23 13.55 5.46
CA PRO A 383 -18.81 13.45 6.81
C PRO A 383 -19.17 12.00 7.16
N GLY A 384 -18.80 11.57 8.36
CA GLY A 384 -19.01 10.22 8.87
C GLY A 384 -17.86 9.23 8.58
N LYS A 385 -16.98 9.50 7.61
CA LYS A 385 -15.76 8.70 7.41
C LYS A 385 -14.73 8.97 8.52
N LEU A 386 -13.76 8.07 8.64
CA LEU A 386 -12.66 8.23 9.59
C LEU A 386 -11.80 9.42 9.21
N ALA A 387 -11.29 10.11 10.23
CA ALA A 387 -10.41 11.26 10.07
C ALA A 387 -8.97 10.81 9.72
N ASP A 388 -8.83 10.20 8.55
CA ASP A 388 -7.57 9.79 7.91
C ASP A 388 -7.23 10.82 6.81
N LEU A 389 -6.45 11.87 7.15
CA LEU A 389 -6.19 13.01 6.25
C LEU A 389 -4.77 13.55 6.38
N VAL A 390 -4.34 14.31 5.37
CA VAL A 390 -3.02 14.94 5.29
C VAL A 390 -3.12 16.40 4.91
N LEU A 391 -2.30 17.24 5.56
CA LEU A 391 -2.06 18.63 5.18
C LEU A 391 -0.70 18.76 4.51
N TRP A 392 -0.73 19.15 3.24
CA TRP A 392 0.44 19.34 2.39
C TRP A 392 0.74 20.82 2.24
N ARG A 393 1.98 21.24 2.48
CA ARG A 393 2.37 22.64 2.34
C ARG A 393 2.59 23.02 0.87
N MET A 394 1.74 23.90 0.35
CA MET A 394 1.70 24.31 -1.07
C MET A 394 2.27 25.72 -1.33
N ASP A 395 2.73 26.42 -0.30
CA ASP A 395 3.31 27.76 -0.39
C ASP A 395 4.85 27.75 -0.43
N THR A 396 5.47 26.59 -0.63
CA THR A 396 6.93 26.50 -0.75
C THR A 396 7.40 26.95 -2.13
N LEU A 397 8.70 27.22 -2.26
CA LEU A 397 9.33 27.57 -3.55
C LEU A 397 8.96 26.60 -4.68
N ALA A 398 8.81 25.32 -4.38
CA ALA A 398 8.53 24.29 -5.37
C ALA A 398 7.05 24.21 -5.81
N HIS A 399 6.13 24.86 -5.10
CA HIS A 399 4.68 24.69 -5.28
C HIS A 399 3.94 26.00 -5.53
N ALA A 400 4.36 27.11 -4.90
CA ALA A 400 3.59 28.36 -4.83
C ALA A 400 3.23 29.03 -6.17
N SER A 401 3.88 28.63 -7.28
CA SER A 401 3.60 29.16 -8.62
C SER A 401 2.68 28.25 -9.46
N ILE A 402 2.31 27.08 -8.95
CA ILE A 402 1.36 26.16 -9.59
C ILE A 402 -0.03 26.47 -9.01
N ALA A 403 -0.89 27.09 -9.81
CA ALA A 403 -2.19 27.59 -9.36
C ALA A 403 -3.15 26.50 -8.88
N ASP A 404 -3.09 25.31 -9.49
CA ASP A 404 -3.89 24.14 -9.09
C ASP A 404 -3.11 23.35 -8.02
N PRO A 405 -3.57 23.28 -6.76
CA PRO A 405 -2.86 22.62 -5.69
C PRO A 405 -2.80 21.10 -5.86
N VAL A 406 -3.79 20.47 -6.49
CA VAL A 406 -3.75 19.03 -6.79
C VAL A 406 -2.71 18.76 -7.88
N ALA A 407 -2.63 19.63 -8.89
CA ALA A 407 -1.55 19.55 -9.87
C ALA A 407 -0.18 19.81 -9.24
N ALA A 408 -0.08 20.73 -8.27
CA ALA A 408 1.14 21.00 -7.54
C ALA A 408 1.61 19.78 -6.74
N LEU A 409 0.70 19.08 -6.06
CA LEU A 409 1.01 17.85 -5.33
C LEU A 409 1.49 16.72 -6.25
N VAL A 410 0.81 16.50 -7.38
CA VAL A 410 1.10 15.35 -8.26
C VAL A 410 2.27 15.60 -9.22
N LEU A 411 2.38 16.81 -9.77
CA LEU A 411 3.38 17.17 -10.78
C LEU A 411 4.53 18.03 -10.24
N GLY A 412 4.44 18.52 -9.01
CA GLY A 412 5.50 19.28 -8.36
C GLY A 412 6.63 18.41 -7.80
N ALA A 413 7.50 19.04 -7.02
CA ALA A 413 8.44 18.33 -6.16
C ALA A 413 7.68 17.67 -4.98
N PRO A 414 8.30 16.79 -4.20
CA PRO A 414 7.72 16.28 -2.96
C PRO A 414 7.24 17.41 -2.04
N ALA A 415 5.93 17.40 -1.76
CA ALA A 415 5.31 18.39 -0.88
C ALA A 415 5.51 18.01 0.59
N PRO A 416 5.97 18.94 1.45
CA PRO A 416 6.09 18.66 2.88
C PRO A 416 4.74 18.38 3.52
N VAL A 417 4.66 17.29 4.30
CA VAL A 417 3.50 16.99 5.16
C VAL A 417 3.66 17.75 6.48
N THR A 418 2.78 18.72 6.76
CA THR A 418 2.83 19.49 8.02
C THR A 418 1.95 18.88 9.10
N ALA A 419 0.90 18.16 8.71
CA ALA A 419 0.11 17.34 9.61
C ALA A 419 -0.46 16.11 8.89
N SER A 420 -0.57 15.00 9.61
CA SER A 420 -1.29 13.81 9.16
C SER A 420 -2.04 13.19 10.34
N PHE A 421 -3.24 12.68 10.08
CA PHE A 421 -4.14 12.09 11.06
C PHE A 421 -4.55 10.69 10.63
N VAL A 422 -4.68 9.78 11.59
CA VAL A 422 -5.22 8.42 11.42
C VAL A 422 -6.29 8.22 12.48
N GLY A 423 -7.55 8.07 12.07
CA GLY A 423 -8.69 8.02 12.98
C GLY A 423 -8.72 9.21 13.95
N GLY A 424 -8.46 10.41 13.44
CA GLY A 424 -8.46 11.65 14.22
C GLY A 424 -7.23 11.86 15.12
N ARG A 425 -6.38 10.84 15.29
CA ARG A 425 -5.13 10.96 16.02
C ARG A 425 -4.01 11.45 15.10
N GLN A 426 -3.36 12.54 15.49
CA GLN A 426 -2.23 13.05 14.73
C GLN A 426 -1.01 12.11 14.82
N ILE A 427 -0.35 11.84 13.69
CA ILE A 427 0.87 11.02 13.61
C ILE A 427 2.09 11.76 13.04
N VAL A 428 1.86 12.83 12.27
CA VAL A 428 2.91 13.73 11.76
C VAL A 428 2.59 15.15 12.21
N ALA A 429 3.60 15.89 12.66
CA ALA A 429 3.53 17.32 12.93
C ALA A 429 4.80 18.02 12.44
N ASP A 430 4.64 19.17 11.79
CA ASP A 430 5.75 20.03 11.35
C ASP A 430 6.82 19.30 10.51
N GLY A 431 6.41 18.29 9.73
CA GLY A 431 7.30 17.49 8.88
C GLY A 431 7.99 16.30 9.54
N GLY A 432 7.73 16.04 10.82
CA GLY A 432 8.32 14.93 11.58
C GLY A 432 7.29 14.00 12.22
N LEU A 433 7.73 12.77 12.50
CA LEU A 433 6.90 11.75 13.17
C LEU A 433 6.71 12.05 14.67
N LEU A 434 5.51 11.84 15.19
CA LEU A 434 5.18 12.13 16.60
C LEU A 434 5.48 10.98 17.57
N HIS A 435 5.38 9.74 17.11
CA HIS A 435 5.35 8.56 17.99
C HIS A 435 6.64 7.73 17.95
N VAL A 436 7.53 8.00 17.00
CA VAL A 436 8.78 7.28 16.79
C VAL A 436 9.93 8.23 16.48
N ASP A 437 11.16 7.84 16.83
CA ASP A 437 12.38 8.61 16.60
C ASP A 437 13.03 8.19 15.27
N GLU A 438 13.01 9.09 14.28
CA GLU A 438 13.56 8.87 12.94
C GLU A 438 15.07 8.57 12.97
N ASP A 439 15.83 9.28 13.81
CA ASP A 439 17.28 9.08 13.92
C ASP A 439 17.61 7.73 14.58
N ALA A 440 16.82 7.31 15.56
CA ALA A 440 16.95 5.98 16.15
C ALA A 440 16.64 4.88 15.14
N ILE A 441 15.57 5.03 14.35
CA ILE A 441 15.22 4.09 13.28
C ILE A 441 16.35 4.03 12.24
N ALA A 442 16.91 5.17 11.83
CA ALA A 442 18.01 5.23 10.88
C ALA A 442 19.28 4.52 11.39
N ARG A 443 19.59 4.62 12.69
CA ARG A 443 20.71 3.87 13.30
C ARG A 443 20.44 2.37 13.31
N THR A 444 19.29 1.94 13.81
CA THR A 444 18.95 0.50 13.92
C THR A 444 18.86 -0.16 12.55
N THR A 445 18.25 0.49 11.56
CA THR A 445 18.18 -0.04 10.19
C THR A 445 19.57 -0.19 9.57
N ARG A 446 20.47 0.78 9.78
CA ARG A 446 21.87 0.66 9.34
C ARG A 446 22.58 -0.51 9.99
N GLU A 447 22.44 -0.68 11.30
CA GLU A 447 23.05 -1.78 12.05
C GLU A 447 22.55 -3.15 11.56
N GLN A 448 21.23 -3.30 11.40
CA GLN A 448 20.63 -4.56 10.93
C GLN A 448 20.95 -4.85 9.46
N ALA A 449 20.98 -3.84 8.58
CA ALA A 449 21.42 -4.03 7.19
C ALA A 449 22.88 -4.49 7.11
N GLN A 450 23.78 -3.91 7.92
CA GLN A 450 25.18 -4.34 8.00
C GLN A 450 25.34 -5.74 8.59
N ARG A 451 24.46 -6.15 9.52
CA ARG A 451 24.42 -7.52 10.04
C ARG A 451 23.97 -8.48 8.94
N LEU A 452 22.84 -8.20 8.29
CA LEU A 452 22.30 -9.01 7.20
C LEU A 452 23.29 -9.22 6.04
N ALA A 453 24.09 -8.20 5.71
CA ALA A 453 25.11 -8.27 4.68
C ALA A 453 26.35 -9.13 5.06
N ARG A 454 26.59 -9.37 6.36
CA ARG A 454 27.73 -10.15 6.88
C ARG A 454 27.37 -11.59 7.26
N SER A 455 26.08 -11.84 7.49
CA SER A 455 25.54 -13.18 7.77
C SER A 455 25.77 -14.14 6.62
#